data_AF-A0AA39J4R5-F1
#
_entry.id   AF-A0AA39J4R5-F1
#
_cell.length_a   1.000
_cell.length_b   1.000
_cell.length_c   1.000
_cell.angle_alpha   90.00
_cell.angle_beta   90.00
_cell.angle_gamma   90.00
#
_symmetry.space_group_name_H-M   'P 1'
#
loop_
_entity.id
_entity.type
_entity.pdbx_description
1 polymer ?
#
loop_
_entity_poly.entity_id
_entity_poly.type
_entity_poly.pdbx_seq_one_letter_code
_entity_poly.pdbx_strand_id
1 'polypeptide(L)' 'MSNILACAAPVFKSQSGHRESGKECFYQIVVSSSVQTIWNAHCERVIQCDNAPFSSEEIINKWKKKINRRLELDCLMT' A
#
# COMPACT_ATOMS: atom_id res chain seq x y z
N MET A 1 3.33 15.19 -0.88
CA MET A 1 3.06 13.74 -0.98
C MET A 1 4.25 12.93 -1.55
N SER A 2 5.47 13.46 -1.53
CA SER A 2 6.66 12.88 -2.18
C SER A 2 7.53 12.00 -1.25
N ASN A 3 7.48 12.18 0.07
CA ASN A 3 8.39 11.49 0.99
C ASN A 3 8.06 10.01 1.25
N ILE A 4 6.83 9.56 1.02
CA ILE A 4 6.45 8.15 1.23
C ILE A 4 6.94 7.27 0.07
N LEU A 5 6.97 7.80 -1.17
CA LEU A 5 7.50 7.09 -2.33
C LEU A 5 9.00 6.78 -2.20
N ALA A 6 9.76 7.66 -1.55
CA ALA A 6 11.20 7.47 -1.33
C ALA A 6 11.53 6.37 -0.29
N CYS A 7 10.62 6.09 0.65
CA CYS A 7 10.83 5.06 1.68
C CYS A 7 10.65 3.63 1.13
N ALA A 8 10.03 3.49 -0.05
CA ALA A 8 9.61 2.21 -0.59
C ALA A 8 10.38 1.79 -1.85
N ALA A 9 11.67 2.15 -1.92
CA ALA A 9 12.60 1.66 -2.94
C ALA A 9 13.67 0.71 -2.33
N PRO A 10 13.28 -0.38 -1.62
CA PRO A 10 14.25 -1.38 -1.24
C PRO A 10 14.86 -1.99 -2.50
N VAL A 11 16.16 -2.27 -2.46
CA VAL A 11 16.82 -3.03 -3.52
C VAL A 11 16.77 -4.50 -3.13
N PHE A 12 15.92 -5.28 -3.79
CA PHE A 12 15.88 -6.73 -3.58
C PHE A 12 16.86 -7.40 -4.54
N LYS A 13 17.81 -8.14 -3.97
CA LYS A 13 18.77 -8.93 -4.73
C LYS A 13 18.49 -10.41 -4.51
N SER A 14 18.46 -11.17 -5.60
CA SER A 14 18.46 -12.63 -5.57
C SER A 14 19.80 -13.16 -5.04
N GLN A 15 19.85 -14.43 -4.63
CA GLN A 15 21.09 -15.10 -4.18
C GLN A 15 22.19 -15.07 -5.26
N SER A 16 21.83 -14.90 -6.53
CA SER A 16 22.74 -14.75 -7.67
C SER A 16 23.17 -13.29 -7.95
N GLY A 17 22.77 -12.33 -7.10
CA GLY A 17 23.09 -10.90 -7.26
C GLY A 17 22.22 -10.12 -8.24
N HIS A 18 21.30 -10.79 -8.95
CA HIS A 18 20.36 -10.13 -9.86
C HIS A 18 19.29 -9.34 -9.11
N ARG A 19 18.95 -8.15 -9.63
CA ARG A 19 17.91 -7.28 -9.08
C ARG A 19 16.52 -7.86 -9.37
N GLU A 20 15.68 -7.95 -8.36
CA GLU A 20 14.31 -8.47 -8.49
C GLU A 20 13.30 -7.33 -8.53
N SER A 21 13.25 -6.62 -9.65
CA SER A 21 12.40 -5.43 -9.84
C SER A 21 10.92 -5.67 -9.53
N GLY A 22 10.39 -6.86 -9.83
CA GLY A 22 9.00 -7.20 -9.49
C GLY A 22 8.73 -7.23 -7.98
N LYS A 23 9.69 -7.69 -7.17
CA LYS A 23 9.57 -7.67 -5.69
C LYS A 23 9.66 -6.26 -5.14
N GLU A 24 10.49 -5.42 -5.76
CA GLU A 24 10.62 -4.01 -5.41
C GLU A 24 9.31 -3.26 -5.68
N CYS A 25 8.71 -3.47 -6.86
CA CYS A 25 7.42 -2.89 -7.23
C CYS A 25 6.31 -3.37 -6.28
N PHE A 26 6.23 -4.68 -6.04
CA PHE A 26 5.26 -5.26 -5.11
C PHE A 26 5.36 -4.63 -3.71
N TYR A 27 6.58 -4.54 -3.17
CA TYR A 27 6.81 -3.92 -1.87
C TYR A 27 6.35 -2.45 -1.86
N GLN A 28 6.68 -1.70 -2.91
CA GLN A 28 6.24 -0.32 -3.06
C GLN A 28 4.72 -0.17 -3.05
N ILE A 29 4.03 -1.06 -3.77
CA ILE A 29 2.56 -1.11 -3.80
C ILE A 29 2.00 -1.38 -2.41
N VAL A 30 2.53 -2.37 -1.70
CA VAL A 30 2.06 -2.75 -0.35
C VAL A 30 2.25 -1.59 0.62
N VAL A 31 3.47 -1.06 0.75
CA VAL A 31 3.79 0.00 1.72
C VAL A 31 2.97 1.27 1.44
N SER A 32 2.94 1.72 0.19
CA SER A 32 2.21 2.94 -0.18
C SER A 32 0.70 2.79 0.04
N SER A 33 0.15 1.60 -0.25
CA SER A 33 -1.28 1.32 -0.03
C SER A 33 -1.64 1.27 1.44
N SER A 34 -0.77 0.72 2.29
CA SER A 34 -0.94 0.69 3.74
C SER A 34 -0.99 2.10 4.33
N VAL A 35 0.02 2.92 4.04
CA VAL A 35 0.10 4.29 4.59
C VAL A 35 -1.11 5.11 4.14
N GLN A 36 -1.49 5.03 2.87
CA GLN A 36 -2.64 5.76 2.37
C GLN A 36 -3.96 5.23 2.95
N THR A 37 -4.06 3.93 3.28
CA THR A 37 -5.26 3.39 3.95
C THR A 37 -5.37 3.89 5.38
N ILE A 38 -4.26 3.91 6.13
CA ILE A 38 -4.20 4.45 7.50
C ILE A 38 -4.58 5.94 7.48
N TRP A 39 -3.98 6.71 6.57
CA TRP A 39 -4.26 8.14 6.44
C TRP A 39 -5.74 8.40 6.13
N ASN A 40 -6.29 7.68 5.15
CA ASN A 40 -7.70 7.84 4.77
C ASN A 40 -8.63 7.44 5.92
N ALA A 41 -8.36 6.32 6.61
CA ALA A 41 -9.15 5.92 7.77
C ALA A 41 -9.09 6.96 8.89
N HIS A 42 -7.92 7.55 9.13
CA HIS A 42 -7.78 8.63 10.09
C HIS A 42 -8.62 9.87 9.69
N CYS A 43 -8.55 10.27 8.43
CA CYS A 43 -9.34 11.39 7.90
C CYS A 43 -10.85 11.11 7.96
N GLU A 44 -11.31 9.94 7.54
CA GLU A 44 -12.73 9.53 7.61
C GLU A 44 -13.23 9.60 9.07
N ARG A 45 -12.45 9.05 10.00
CA ARG A 45 -12.79 9.08 11.43
C ARG A 45 -12.90 10.50 11.98
N VAL A 46 -11.91 11.34 11.73
CA VAL A 46 -11.80 12.68 12.35
C VAL A 46 -12.73 13.69 11.68
N ILE A 47 -12.92 13.61 10.35
CA ILE A 47 -13.61 14.64 9.58
C ILE A 47 -15.08 14.28 9.33
N GLN A 48 -15.40 12.99 9.15
CA GLN A 48 -16.73 12.58 8.66
C GLN A 48 -17.55 11.82 9.70
N CYS A 49 -16.91 11.09 10.62
CA CYS A 49 -17.60 10.17 11.52
C CYS A 49 -17.53 10.54 13.01
N ASP A 50 -17.19 11.80 13.35
CA ASP A 50 -17.09 12.30 14.74
C ASP A 50 -16.35 11.34 15.70
N ASN A 51 -15.19 10.84 15.25
CA ASN A 51 -14.36 9.87 15.97
C ASN A 51 -14.97 8.49 16.23
N ALA A 52 -15.99 8.08 15.47
CA ALA A 52 -16.51 6.71 15.54
C ALA A 52 -15.40 5.66 15.28
N PRO A 53 -15.35 4.58 16.07
CA PRO A 53 -14.35 3.52 15.89
C PRO A 53 -14.65 2.71 14.62
N PHE A 54 -13.59 2.38 13.87
CA PHE A 54 -13.68 1.42 12.77
C PHE A 54 -13.51 -0.01 13.29
N SER A 55 -14.18 -0.97 12.63
CA SER A 55 -13.85 -2.37 12.82
C SER A 55 -12.54 -2.72 12.11
N SER A 56 -11.71 -3.52 12.76
CA SER A 56 -10.48 -4.05 12.16
C SER A 56 -10.76 -4.78 10.85
N GLU A 57 -11.88 -5.50 10.75
CA GLU A 57 -12.27 -6.23 9.54
C GLU A 57 -12.56 -5.28 8.37
N GLU A 58 -13.22 -4.16 8.62
CA GLU A 58 -13.52 -3.16 7.60
C GLU A 58 -12.24 -2.55 7.03
N ILE A 59 -11.29 -2.21 7.88
CA ILE A 59 -9.99 -1.67 7.47
C ILE A 59 -9.19 -2.72 6.68
N ILE A 60 -9.17 -3.97 7.13
CA ILE A 60 -8.49 -5.07 6.43
C ILE A 60 -9.12 -5.30 5.05
N ASN A 61 -10.45 -5.30 4.95
CA ASN A 61 -11.15 -5.49 3.68
C ASN A 61 -10.92 -4.31 2.71
N LYS A 62 -10.96 -3.06 3.20
CA LYS A 62 -10.60 -1.86 2.42
C LYS A 62 -9.15 -1.94 1.91
N TRP A 63 -8.22 -2.33 2.78
CA TRP A 63 -6.81 -2.47 2.46
C TRP A 63 -6.55 -3.55 1.40
N LYS A 64 -7.12 -4.76 1.59
CA LYS A 64 -7.03 -5.87 0.62
C LYS A 64 -7.58 -5.47 -0.75
N LYS A 65 -8.77 -4.86 -0.79
CA LYS A 65 -9.38 -4.39 -2.05
C LYS A 65 -8.46 -3.43 -2.80
N LYS A 66 -7.82 -2.51 -2.08
CA LYS A 66 -6.92 -1.52 -2.66
C LYS A 66 -5.62 -2.12 -3.20
N ILE A 67 -5.00 -3.04 -2.45
CA ILE A 67 -3.80 -3.74 -2.92
C ILE A 67 -4.12 -4.57 -4.14
N ASN A 68 -5.16 -5.40 -4.10
CA ASN A 68 -5.54 -6.25 -5.23
C ASN A 68 -5.78 -5.41 -6.49
N ARG A 69 -6.49 -4.28 -6.36
CA ARG A 69 -6.70 -3.37 -7.49
C ARG A 69 -5.41 -2.81 -8.07
N ARG A 70 -4.43 -2.47 -7.22
CA ARG A 70 -3.13 -1.97 -7.69
C ARG A 70 -2.27 -3.06 -8.32
N LEU A 71 -2.32 -4.28 -7.79
CA LEU A 71 -1.62 -5.43 -8.36
C LEU A 71 -2.19 -5.81 -9.73
N GLU A 72 -3.52 -5.83 -9.89
CA GLU A 72 -4.15 -6.05 -11.19
C GLU A 72 -3.67 -5.02 -12.23
N LEU A 73 -3.60 -3.74 -11.85
CA LEU A 73 -3.11 -2.67 -12.73
C LEU A 73 -1.62 -2.82 -13.06
N ASP A 74 -0.80 -3.22 -12.08
CA ASP A 74 0.63 -3.48 -12.27
C ASP A 74 0.87 -4.64 -13.23
N CYS A 75 0.12 -5.74 -13.09
CA CYS A 75 0.18 -6.90 -13.99
C CYS A 75 -0.30 -6.58 -15.41
N LEU A 76 -1.24 -5.65 -15.59
CA LEU A 76 -1.70 -5.24 -16.93
C LEU A 76 -0.71 -4.29 -17.63
N MET A 77 0.19 -3.64 -16.89
CA MET A 77 1.14 -2.67 -17.44
C MET A 77 2.56 -3.24 -17.66
N THR A 78 2.80 -4.49 -17.27
CA THR A 78 4.07 -5.22 -17.44
C THR A 78 3.93 -6.27 -18.54
#